data_AF-A0AAV5U7Z1-F1
#
_entry.id   AF-A0AAV5U7Z1-F1
#
_cell.length_a   1.000
_cell.length_b   1.000
_cell.length_c   1.000
_cell.angle_alpha   90.00
_cell.angle_beta   90.00
_cell.angle_gamma   90.00
#
_symmetry.space_group_name_H-M   'P 1'
#
loop_
_entity.id
_entity.type
_entity.pdbx_description
1 polymer ?
#
loop_
_entity_poly.entity_id
_entity_poly.type
_entity_poly.pdbx_seq_one_letter_code
_entity_poly.pdbx_strand_id
1 'polypeptide(L)'
;FNTAGFNKCATLRSRQHAHFTLTQKMNIWAACIIIEPFIVEPILTDHTSQSQWIIVFSIHGCFAIIAGVIFLFTADANPAPWTHSPSDDKEILP
;
A
#
# COMPACT_ATOMS: atom_id res chain seq x y z
N PHE A 1 -8.98 -2.37 7.17
CA PHE A 1 -7.87 -2.28 6.20
C PHE A 1 -6.98 -3.50 6.37
N ASN A 2 -6.80 -4.33 5.35
CA ASN A 2 -6.07 -5.60 5.50
C ASN A 2 -4.59 -5.43 5.12
N THR A 3 -3.82 -4.79 5.99
CA THR A 3 -2.38 -4.58 5.80
C THR A 3 -1.61 -5.89 5.62
N ALA A 4 -2.04 -6.95 6.31
CA ALA A 4 -1.44 -8.28 6.19
C ALA A 4 -1.66 -8.90 4.80
N GLY A 5 -2.88 -8.78 4.27
CA GLY A 5 -3.27 -9.25 2.94
C GLY A 5 -2.49 -8.53 1.85
N PHE A 6 -2.41 -7.20 1.92
CA PHE A 6 -1.61 -6.39 0.98
C PHE A 6 -0.14 -6.81 0.97
N ASN A 7 0.48 -6.91 2.15
CA ASN A 7 1.88 -7.31 2.27
C ASN A 7 2.13 -8.73 1.74
N LYS A 8 1.17 -9.65 1.95
CA LYS A 8 1.27 -11.02 1.48
C LYS A 8 1.12 -11.09 -0.04
N CYS A 9 0.12 -10.44 -0.63
CA CYS A 9 -0.05 -10.38 -2.09
C CYS A 9 1.17 -9.75 -2.77
N ALA A 10 1.71 -8.66 -2.24
CA ALA A 10 2.91 -8.02 -2.77
C ALA A 10 4.12 -8.98 -2.75
N THR A 11 4.28 -9.72 -1.66
CA THR A 11 5.34 -10.73 -1.52
C THR A 11 5.17 -11.88 -2.52
N LEU A 12 3.96 -12.45 -2.61
CA LEU A 12 3.66 -13.57 -3.51
C LEU A 12 3.86 -13.18 -4.99
N ARG A 13 3.36 -12.02 -5.38
CA ARG A 13 3.48 -11.50 -6.74
C ARG A 13 4.92 -11.16 -7.13
N SER A 14 5.75 -10.76 -6.16
CA SER A 14 7.13 -10.33 -6.40
C SER A 14 8.18 -11.44 -6.24
N ARG A 15 7.83 -12.57 -5.59
CA ARG A 15 8.70 -13.72 -5.33
C ARG A 15 10.11 -13.32 -4.87
N GLN A 16 11.15 -13.63 -5.65
CA GLN A 16 12.56 -13.35 -5.32
C GLN A 16 12.87 -11.85 -5.17
N HIS A 17 12.04 -10.95 -5.70
CA HIS A 17 12.20 -9.51 -5.56
C HIS A 17 11.30 -8.89 -4.48
N ALA A 18 10.64 -9.71 -3.64
CA ALA A 18 9.74 -9.22 -2.59
C ALA A 18 10.40 -8.22 -1.64
N HIS A 19 11.68 -8.42 -1.31
CA HIS A 19 12.44 -7.49 -0.45
C HIS A 19 12.48 -6.07 -1.04
N PHE A 20 12.69 -5.94 -2.35
CA PHE A 20 12.68 -4.65 -3.03
C PHE A 20 11.30 -4.00 -2.96
N THR A 21 10.24 -4.70 -3.34
CA THR A 21 8.86 -4.18 -3.34
C THR A 21 8.42 -3.72 -1.93
N LEU A 22 8.73 -4.51 -0.91
CA LEU A 22 8.39 -4.15 0.48
C LEU A 22 9.22 -2.97 0.99
N THR A 23 10.48 -2.84 0.58
CA THR A 23 11.32 -1.68 0.93
C THR A 23 10.77 -0.40 0.32
N GLN A 24 10.35 -0.44 -0.95
CA GLN A 24 9.72 0.71 -1.60
C GLN A 24 8.45 1.17 -0.87
N LYS A 25 7.62 0.22 -0.42
CA LYS A 25 6.46 0.53 0.43
C LYS A 25 6.88 1.26 1.72
N MET A 26 7.94 0.83 2.40
CA MET A 26 8.41 1.51 3.62
C MET A 26 8.92 2.92 3.34
N ASN A 27 9.59 3.15 2.21
CA ASN A 27 10.03 4.48 1.80
C ASN A 27 8.84 5.41 1.53
N ILE A 28 7.81 4.91 0.84
CA ILE A 28 6.58 5.67 0.59
C ILE A 28 5.91 6.01 1.91
N TRP A 29 5.81 5.06 2.84
CA TRP A 29 5.22 5.29 4.17
C TRP A 29 5.99 6.36 4.97
N ALA A 30 7.31 6.31 4.97
CA ALA A 30 8.14 7.32 5.62
C ALA A 30 7.94 8.72 5.01
N ALA A 31 7.86 8.81 3.68
CA ALA A 31 7.57 10.07 3.01
C ALA A 31 6.18 10.61 3.39
N CYS A 32 5.16 9.76 3.49
CA CYS A 32 3.83 10.16 3.93
C CYS A 32 3.84 10.75 5.34
N ILE A 33 4.53 10.11 6.30
CA ILE A 33 4.63 10.61 7.69
C ILE A 33 5.27 12.00 7.75
N ILE A 34 6.29 12.25 6.92
CA ILE A 34 6.94 13.56 6.86
C ILE A 34 6.00 14.63 6.28
N ILE A 35 5.17 14.27 5.30
CA ILE A 35 4.25 15.19 4.62
C ILE A 35 3.00 15.46 5.45
N GLU A 36 2.53 14.49 6.23
CA GLU A 36 1.30 14.53 7.03
C GLU A 36 1.13 15.78 7.91
N PRO A 37 2.12 16.24 8.72
CA PRO A 37 1.95 17.44 9.53
C PRO A 37 1.65 18.69 8.69
N PHE A 38 2.25 18.84 7.51
CA PHE A 38 2.01 19.98 6.63
C PHE A 38 0.60 20.01 6.04
N ILE A 39 -0.06 18.84 5.94
CA ILE A 39 -1.44 18.72 5.45
C ILE A 39 -2.43 18.93 6.60
N VAL A 40 -2.10 18.46 7.81
CA VAL A 40 -2.99 18.52 8.98
C VAL A 40 -3.01 19.92 9.60
N GLU A 41 -1.89 20.64 9.58
CA GLU A 41 -1.74 21.96 10.23
C GLU A 41 -2.75 23.03 9.74
N PRO A 42 -3.11 23.14 8.45
CA PRO A 42 -4.18 24.04 8.00
C PRO A 42 -5.59 23.64 8.46
N ILE A 43 -5.82 22.36 8.75
CA ILE A 43 -7.14 21.81 9.11
C ILE A 43 -7.33 21.86 10.64
N LEU A 44 -6.27 21.58 11.38
CA LEU A 44 -6.25 21.51 12.84
C LEU A 44 -5.70 22.80 13.44
N THR A 45 -6.48 23.88 13.36
CA THR A 45 -6.11 25.18 13.94
C THR A 45 -6.22 25.21 15.47
N ASP A 46 -7.01 24.30 16.06
CA ASP A 46 -7.14 24.10 17.50
C ASP A 46 -7.03 22.60 17.83
N HIS A 47 -5.91 22.22 18.43
CA HIS A 47 -5.61 20.84 18.80
C HIS A 47 -6.55 20.24 19.86
N THR A 48 -7.34 21.07 20.55
CA THR A 48 -8.34 20.62 21.54
C THR A 48 -9.73 20.45 20.94
N SER A 49 -9.94 20.93 19.71
CA SER A 49 -11.24 20.92 19.05
C SER A 49 -11.59 19.53 18.52
N GLN A 50 -12.60 18.91 19.13
CA GLN A 50 -13.11 17.61 18.70
C GLN A 50 -13.63 17.62 17.26
N SER A 51 -14.25 18.70 16.80
CA SER A 51 -14.83 18.78 15.45
C SER A 51 -13.75 18.75 14.37
N GLN A 52 -12.60 19.37 14.60
CA GLN A 52 -11.47 19.36 13.66
C GLN A 52 -10.82 17.98 13.58
N TRP A 53 -10.65 17.30 14.72
CA TRP A 53 -10.17 15.92 14.75
C TRP A 53 -11.10 14.96 14.00
N ILE A 54 -12.42 15.13 14.13
CA ILE A 54 -13.39 14.32 13.36
C ILE A 54 -13.16 14.49 11.85
N ILE A 55 -12.93 15.72 11.38
CA ILE A 55 -12.66 15.98 9.96
C ILE A 55 -11.36 15.29 9.53
N VAL A 56 -10.28 15.45 10.30
CA VAL A 56 -8.98 14.82 10.02
C VAL A 56 -9.14 13.29 9.93
N PHE A 57 -9.74 12.65 10.94
CA PHE A 57 -9.93 11.20 10.92
C PHE A 57 -10.89 10.73 9.84
N SER A 58 -11.92 11.51 9.51
CA SER A 58 -12.84 11.19 8.42
C SER A 58 -12.13 11.17 7.07
N ILE A 59 -11.25 12.15 6.81
CA ILE A 59 -10.43 12.20 5.59
C ILE A 59 -9.53 10.96 5.50
N HIS A 60 -8.81 10.62 6.58
CA HIS A 60 -7.96 9.42 6.63
C HIS A 60 -8.76 8.13 6.44
N GLY A 61 -9.94 8.04 7.06
CA GLY A 61 -10.88 6.94 6.89
C GLY A 61 -11.33 6.77 5.44
N CYS A 62 -11.67 7.86 4.75
CA CYS A 62 -12.02 7.85 3.33
C CYS A 62 -10.86 7.32 2.46
N PHE A 63 -9.63 7.79 2.68
CA PHE A 63 -8.46 7.27 1.96
C PHE A 63 -8.25 5.78 2.20
N ALA A 64 -8.41 5.31 3.44
CA ALA A 64 -8.32 3.90 3.77
C ALA A 64 -9.43 3.06 3.10
N ILE A 65 -10.66 3.58 3.00
CA ILE A 65 -11.73 2.87 2.30
C ILE A 65 -11.42 2.79 0.80
N ILE A 66 -11.02 3.90 0.17
CA ILE A 66 -10.68 3.96 -1.25
C ILE A 66 -9.53 2.99 -1.58
N ALA A 67 -8.45 3.01 -0.81
CA ALA A 67 -7.34 2.09 -1.02
C ALA A 67 -7.76 0.61 -0.82
N GLY A 68 -8.69 0.35 0.10
CA GLY A 68 -9.30 -0.98 0.25
C GLY A 68 -10.12 -1.41 -0.98
N VAL A 69 -10.90 -0.50 -1.55
CA VAL A 69 -11.68 -0.76 -2.77
C VAL A 69 -10.77 -1.01 -3.97
N ILE A 70 -9.72 -0.19 -4.15
CA ILE A 70 -8.71 -0.41 -5.20
C ILE A 70 -8.04 -1.78 -5.02
N PHE A 71 -7.73 -2.17 -3.78
CA PHE A 71 -7.14 -3.46 -3.48
C PHE A 71 -8.04 -4.62 -3.90
N LEU A 72 -9.37 -4.51 -3.75
CA LEU A 72 -10.28 -5.57 -4.19
C LEU A 72 -10.17 -5.87 -5.69
N PHE A 73 -9.92 -4.85 -6.52
CA PHE A 73 -9.78 -5.02 -7.97
C PHE A 73 -8.35 -5.36 -8.42
N THR A 74 -7.34 -5.08 -7.60
CA THR A 74 -5.92 -5.20 -7.97
C THR A 74 -5.18 -6.31 -7.24
N ALA A 75 -5.78 -6.92 -6.23
CA ALA A 75 -5.19 -8.02 -5.49
C ALA A 75 -5.00 -9.24 -6.40
N ASP A 76 -3.74 -9.56 -6.67
CA ASP A 76 -3.33 -10.76 -7.38
C ASP A 76 -2.23 -11.47 -6.56
N ALA A 77 -2.35 -12.79 -6.47
CA ALA A 77 -1.40 -13.66 -5.80
C ALA A 77 -0.54 -14.46 -6.79
N ASN A 78 -0.84 -14.39 -8.09
CA ASN A 78 -0.06 -15.04 -9.13
C ASN A 78 1.31 -14.35 -9.27
N PRO A 79 2.34 -15.13 -9.62
CA PRO A 79 3.66 -14.57 -9.88
C PRO A 79 3.60 -13.60 -11.06
N ALA A 80 4.23 -12.43 -10.92
CA ALA A 80 4.25 -11.48 -12.01
C ALA A 80 5.14 -11.98 -13.17
N PRO A 81 4.86 -11.60 -14.43
CA PRO A 81 5.61 -12.11 -15.59
C PRO A 81 7.13 -11.87 -15.50
N TRP A 82 7.53 -10.77 -14.88
CA TRP A 82 8.94 -10.40 -14.66
C TRP A 82 9.65 -11.26 -13.61
N THR A 83 8.93 -12.14 -12.90
CA THR A 83 9.52 -13.08 -11.94
C THR A 83 9.88 -14.45 -12.54
N HIS A 84 9.46 -14.72 -13.78
CA HIS A 84 9.71 -16.00 -14.45
C HIS A 84 11.19 -16.14 -14.79
N SER A 85 11.75 -17.32 -14.54
CA SER A 85 13.14 -17.64 -14.92
C SER A 85 13.16 -18.32 -16.28
N PRO A 86 14.26 -18.23 -17.07
CA PRO A 86 14.37 -18.91 -18.37
C PRO A 86 14.24 -20.44 -18.31
N SER A 87 14.28 -21.04 -17.13
CA SER A 87 14.02 -22.46 -16.88
C SER A 87 12.54 -22.81 -16.94
N ASP A 88 11.64 -21.88 -16.58
CA ASP A 88 10.19 -22.11 -16.58
C ASP A 88 9.64 -22.22 -18.01
N ASP A 89 10.29 -21.56 -18.98
CA ASP A 89 9.92 -21.63 -20.40
C ASP A 89 10.22 -23.00 -21.05
N LYS A 90 11.12 -23.80 -20.46
CA LYS A 90 11.49 -25.13 -20.98
C LYS A 90 10.47 -26.23 -20.63
N GLU A 91 9.60 -25.98 -19.68
CA GLU A 91 8.55 -26.93 -19.26
C GLU A 91 7.23 -26.70 -20.03
N ILE A 92 7.14 -25.61 -20.80
CA ILE A 92 5.95 -25.22 -21.58
C ILE A 92 6.03 -25.67 -23.05
N LEU A 93 7.19 -26.14 -23.52
CA LEU A 93 7.35 -26.73 -24.84
C LEU A 93 7.44 -28.27 -24.74
N PRO A 94 6.54 -29.03 -25.42
CA PRO A 94 6.57 -30.49 -25.45
C PRO A 94 7.79 -31.07 -26.19
#